data_AF-A0A8H4GPC2-F1
#
_entry.id   AF-A0A8H4GPC2-F1
#
_cell.length_a   1.000
_cell.length_b   1.000
_cell.length_c   1.000
_cell.angle_alpha   90.00
_cell.angle_beta   90.00
_cell.angle_gamma   90.00
#
_symmetry.space_group_name_H-M   'P 1'
#
loop_
_entity.id
_entity.type
_entity.pdbx_description
1 polymer ?
#
loop_
_entity_poly.entity_id
_entity_poly.type
_entity_poly.pdbx_seq_one_letter_code
_entity_poly.pdbx_strand_id
1 'polypeptide(L)'
;MDGLATFLKSASWKKDDRELYFCDDPGLKSALVQATNDLPDYLRGYGFQAWKVLEETKVLEKNGIGKRGFIIPVAVISGQPRLLSEPSQPILLPGLPIAFEREPRITPGLYLLLALPPSSK
;
A
#
# COMPACT_ATOMS: atom_id res chain seq x y z
N MET A 1 13.83 -3.27 1.64
CA MET A 1 12.59 -3.26 0.82
C MET A 1 12.56 -4.41 -0.20
N ASP A 2 13.69 -4.84 -0.75
CA ASP A 2 13.75 -5.89 -1.79
C ASP A 2 13.21 -7.27 -1.35
N GLY A 3 13.39 -7.64 -0.08
CA GLY A 3 12.82 -8.87 0.48
C GLY A 3 11.29 -8.86 0.47
N LEU A 4 10.67 -7.74 0.87
CA LEU A 4 9.22 -7.56 0.81
C LEU A 4 8.71 -7.56 -0.64
N ALA A 5 9.42 -6.90 -1.55
CA ALA A 5 9.07 -6.91 -2.97
C ALA A 5 9.09 -8.32 -3.57
N THR A 6 10.10 -9.12 -3.23
CA THR A 6 10.21 -10.51 -3.66
C THR A 6 9.05 -11.35 -3.10
N PHE A 7 8.77 -11.21 -1.80
CA PHE A 7 7.65 -11.90 -1.15
C PHE A 7 6.30 -11.57 -1.81
N LEU A 8 5.99 -10.28 -2.01
CA LEU A 8 4.70 -9.86 -2.55
C LEU A 8 4.44 -10.37 -3.98
N LYS A 9 5.49 -10.60 -4.78
CA LYS A 9 5.36 -11.17 -6.13
C LYS A 9 4.88 -12.63 -6.12
N SER A 10 5.18 -13.39 -5.08
CA SER A 10 4.81 -14.80 -4.94
C SER A 10 3.74 -15.06 -3.86
N ALA A 11 3.31 -14.02 -3.15
CA ALA A 11 2.35 -14.14 -2.06
C ALA A 11 0.97 -14.60 -2.54
N SER A 12 0.22 -15.17 -1.62
CA SER A 12 -1.22 -15.41 -1.78
C SER A 12 -1.98 -14.08 -1.76
N TRP A 13 -2.91 -13.94 -2.71
CA TRP A 13 -3.70 -12.74 -2.92
C TRP A 13 -5.17 -13.10 -2.98
N LYS A 14 -5.97 -12.47 -2.12
CA LYS A 14 -7.41 -12.56 -2.19
C LYS A 14 -7.97 -11.33 -2.89
N LYS A 15 -8.73 -11.58 -3.95
CA LYS A 15 -9.47 -10.53 -4.64
C LYS A 15 -10.55 -10.01 -3.70
N ASP A 16 -10.59 -8.69 -3.54
CA ASP A 16 -11.67 -8.00 -2.88
C ASP A 16 -12.69 -7.51 -3.94
N ASP A 17 -12.90 -6.20 -4.05
CA ASP A 17 -13.74 -5.55 -5.05
C ASP A 17 -12.90 -4.79 -6.11
N ARG A 18 -13.47 -4.53 -7.30
CA ARG A 18 -12.89 -3.67 -8.36
C ARG A 18 -11.40 -3.92 -8.69
N GLU A 19 -11.00 -5.18 -8.87
CA GLU A 19 -9.60 -5.60 -9.18
C GLU A 19 -8.55 -5.17 -8.14
N LEU A 20 -8.99 -4.93 -6.91
CA LEU A 20 -8.12 -4.75 -5.76
C LEU A 20 -7.89 -6.10 -5.08
N TYR A 21 -6.63 -6.38 -4.74
CA TYR A 21 -6.24 -7.63 -4.10
C TYR A 21 -5.55 -7.32 -2.78
N PHE A 22 -6.01 -7.92 -1.68
CA PHE A 22 -5.31 -7.87 -0.40
C PHE A 22 -4.48 -9.13 -0.21
N CYS A 23 -3.33 -8.98 0.43
CA CYS A 23 -2.49 -10.12 0.76
C CYS A 23 -3.09 -10.86 1.96
N ASP A 24 -3.45 -12.13 1.76
CA ASP A 24 -3.96 -13.04 2.79
C ASP A 24 -2.93 -14.13 3.16
N ASP A 25 -1.69 -13.96 2.68
CA ASP A 25 -0.60 -14.90 2.90
C ASP A 25 -0.16 -14.94 4.38
N PRO A 26 -0.06 -16.12 5.01
CA PRO A 26 0.35 -16.24 6.40
C PRO A 26 1.78 -15.73 6.66
N GLY A 27 2.63 -15.68 5.63
CA GLY A 27 3.99 -15.14 5.69
C GLY A 27 4.05 -13.61 5.77
N LEU A 28 2.94 -12.90 5.48
CA LEU A 28 2.94 -11.45 5.38
C LEU A 28 3.45 -10.76 6.65
N LYS A 29 3.03 -11.25 7.83
CA LYS A 29 3.46 -10.66 9.11
C LYS A 29 4.97 -10.73 9.28
N SER A 30 5.59 -11.86 8.96
CA SER A 30 7.04 -12.05 9.05
C SER A 30 7.77 -11.17 8.04
N ALA A 31 7.28 -11.07 6.80
CA ALA A 31 7.85 -10.22 5.77
C ALA A 31 7.77 -8.72 6.16
N LEU A 32 6.64 -8.28 6.74
CA LEU A 32 6.48 -6.91 7.23
C LEU A 32 7.43 -6.59 8.39
N VAL A 33 7.62 -7.50 9.36
CA VAL A 33 8.58 -7.30 10.47
C VAL A 33 10.00 -7.11 9.95
N GLN A 34 10.40 -7.87 8.92
CA GLN A 34 11.71 -7.67 8.31
C GLN A 34 11.79 -6.32 7.59
N ALA A 35 10.73 -5.94 6.88
CA ALA A 35 10.68 -4.69 6.12
C ALA A 35 10.58 -3.43 6.99
N THR A 36 10.07 -3.52 8.23
CA THR A 36 9.91 -2.35 9.11
C THR A 36 11.23 -1.66 9.45
N ASN A 37 12.36 -2.37 9.37
CA ASN A 37 13.68 -1.77 9.54
C ASN A 37 14.07 -0.81 8.41
N ASP A 38 13.45 -0.96 7.24
CA ASP A 38 13.69 -0.11 6.07
C ASP A 38 12.69 1.05 5.97
N LEU A 39 11.69 1.10 6.86
CA LEU A 39 10.65 2.13 6.85
C LEU A 39 11.05 3.31 7.74
N PRO A 40 10.67 4.54 7.37
CA PRO A 40 10.93 5.70 8.21
C PRO A 40 10.32 5.60 9.61
N ASP A 41 11.04 6.08 10.62
CA ASP A 41 10.66 6.00 12.04
C ASP A 41 9.29 6.62 12.36
N TYR A 42 8.85 7.62 11.60
CA TYR A 42 7.54 8.26 11.81
C TYR A 42 6.35 7.33 11.52
N LEU A 43 6.58 6.19 10.85
CA LEU A 43 5.56 5.16 10.61
C LEU A 43 5.52 4.11 11.72
N ARG A 44 6.37 4.23 12.76
CA ARG A 44 6.36 3.30 13.88
C ARG A 44 5.00 3.33 14.59
N GLY A 45 4.43 2.15 14.81
CA GLY A 45 3.10 2.00 15.44
C GLY A 45 1.93 2.10 14.47
N TYR A 46 2.17 2.38 13.18
CA TYR A 46 1.13 2.26 12.15
C TYR A 46 0.79 0.79 11.90
N GLY A 47 -0.48 0.54 11.57
CA GLY A 47 -0.92 -0.75 11.03
C GLY A 47 -0.63 -0.80 9.53
N PHE A 48 -0.01 -1.88 9.06
CA PHE A 48 0.31 -2.07 7.65
C PHE A 48 -0.60 -3.11 7.00
N GLN A 49 -1.07 -2.81 5.80
CA GLN A 49 -1.81 -3.74 4.94
C GLN A 49 -1.14 -3.80 3.57
N ALA A 50 -0.94 -4.99 3.02
CA ALA A 50 -0.35 -5.15 1.70
C ALA A 50 -1.44 -5.32 0.63
N TRP A 51 -1.30 -4.56 -0.45
CA TRP A 51 -2.25 -4.48 -1.55
C TRP A 51 -1.55 -4.66 -2.89
N LYS A 52 -2.24 -5.29 -3.83
CA LYS A 52 -1.87 -5.42 -5.24
C LYS A 52 -2.94 -4.72 -6.08
N VAL A 53 -2.49 -3.79 -6.90
CA VAL A 53 -3.32 -2.92 -7.75
C VAL A 53 -2.97 -3.21 -9.21
N LEU A 54 -3.92 -3.76 -9.95
CA LEU A 54 -3.73 -4.14 -11.37
C LEU A 54 -4.32 -3.13 -12.35
N GLU A 55 -5.44 -2.51 -11.98
CA GLU A 55 -6.13 -1.48 -12.77
C GLU A 55 -6.24 -0.17 -11.96
N GLU A 56 -6.70 0.90 -12.59
CA GLU A 56 -6.97 2.11 -11.86
C GLU A 56 -8.06 1.82 -10.83
N THR A 57 -7.77 2.06 -9.56
CA THR A 57 -8.70 1.68 -8.49
C THR A 57 -8.69 2.69 -7.35
N LYS A 58 -9.81 2.67 -6.62
CA LYS A 58 -9.94 3.38 -5.35
C LYS A 58 -9.59 2.41 -4.23
N VAL A 59 -8.60 2.77 -3.43
CA VAL A 59 -8.20 1.99 -2.27
C VAL A 59 -8.86 2.68 -1.07
N LEU A 60 -10.07 2.24 -0.64
CA LEU A 60 -10.75 2.49 0.67
C LEU A 60 -12.21 3.03 0.60
N GLU A 61 -13.18 2.16 0.33
CA GLU A 61 -14.60 2.40 0.65
C GLU A 61 -15.08 1.27 1.59
N LYS A 62 -15.08 1.49 2.92
CA LYS A 62 -16.15 0.98 3.81
C LYS A 62 -15.97 1.28 5.31
N ASN A 63 -14.75 1.32 5.87
CA ASN A 63 -14.57 1.53 7.34
C ASN A 63 -13.43 2.49 7.74
N GLY A 64 -12.88 3.25 6.81
CA GLY A 64 -11.76 4.19 7.04
C GLY A 64 -11.90 5.53 6.30
N ILE A 65 -13.13 5.89 5.95
CA ILE A 65 -13.47 7.07 5.15
C ILE A 65 -12.90 8.33 5.86
N GLY A 66 -11.85 8.93 5.27
CA GLY A 66 -11.27 10.20 5.71
C GLY A 66 -10.11 10.15 6.70
N LYS A 67 -9.46 8.99 6.93
CA LYS A 67 -8.26 8.95 7.78
C LYS A 67 -6.99 9.21 6.98
N ARG A 68 -6.16 10.15 7.45
CA ARG A 68 -4.79 10.39 6.97
C ARG A 68 -3.97 9.12 7.11
N GLY A 69 -3.22 8.75 6.08
CA GLY A 69 -2.33 7.60 6.08
C GLY A 69 -1.17 7.78 5.11
N PHE A 70 -0.45 6.69 4.84
CA PHE A 70 0.61 6.66 3.84
C PHE A 70 0.43 5.48 2.88
N ILE A 71 0.67 5.73 1.61
CA ILE A 71 0.94 4.69 0.61
C ILE A 71 2.44 4.53 0.52
N ILE A 72 2.91 3.30 0.64
CA ILE A 72 4.32 2.95 0.50
C ILE A 72 4.40 2.01 -0.69
N PRO A 73 4.78 2.50 -1.88
CA PRO A 73 4.96 1.65 -3.03
C PRO A 73 6.09 0.66 -2.74
N VAL A 74 5.89 -0.61 -3.06
CA VAL A 74 6.88 -1.67 -2.81
C VAL A 74 7.54 -2.11 -4.11
N ALA A 75 6.74 -2.35 -5.15
CA ALA A 75 7.25 -2.71 -6.47
C ALA A 75 6.25 -2.38 -7.56
N VAL A 76 6.74 -1.86 -8.69
CA VAL A 76 5.93 -1.61 -9.89
C VAL A 76 5.72 -2.93 -10.63
N ILE A 77 4.46 -3.19 -10.99
CA ILE A 77 4.03 -4.30 -11.86
C ILE A 77 4.03 -3.81 -13.30
N SER A 78 3.49 -2.61 -13.57
CA SER A 78 3.36 -2.07 -14.91
C SER A 78 3.19 -0.55 -14.90
N GLY A 79 3.54 0.10 -16.02
CA GLY A 79 3.27 1.52 -16.23
C GLY A 79 4.03 2.45 -15.27
N GLN A 80 3.42 3.62 -15.00
CA GLN A 80 3.92 4.62 -14.06
C GLN A 80 2.82 4.93 -13.04
N PRO A 81 2.77 4.21 -11.91
CA PRO A 81 1.71 4.37 -10.93
C PRO A 81 1.76 5.76 -10.27
N ARG A 82 0.58 6.35 -10.05
CA ARG A 82 0.39 7.72 -9.56
C ARG A 82 -0.76 7.78 -8.57
N LEU A 83 -0.66 8.70 -7.61
CA LEU A 83 -1.74 9.01 -6.69
C LEU A 83 -2.64 10.10 -7.26
N LEU A 84 -3.72 9.70 -7.93
CA LEU A 84 -4.67 10.59 -8.59
C LEU A 84 -5.53 11.43 -7.64
N SER A 85 -5.62 11.04 -6.37
CA SER A 85 -6.37 11.81 -5.37
C SER A 85 -5.67 13.11 -4.96
N GLU A 86 -4.39 13.26 -5.27
CA GLU A 86 -3.60 14.46 -4.98
C GLU A 86 -3.46 15.35 -6.23
N PRO A 87 -3.57 16.69 -6.11
CA PRO A 87 -3.52 17.60 -7.25
C PRO A 87 -2.24 17.47 -8.10
N SER A 88 -1.10 17.21 -7.46
CA SER A 88 0.19 17.04 -8.14
C SER A 88 0.36 15.67 -8.80
N GLN A 89 -0.57 14.74 -8.56
CA GLN A 89 -0.55 13.36 -9.04
C GLN A 89 0.84 12.72 -8.95
N PRO A 90 1.42 12.66 -7.72
CA PRO A 90 2.79 12.25 -7.54
C PRO A 90 2.99 10.82 -8.01
N ILE A 91 4.16 10.56 -8.61
CA ILE A 91 4.57 9.23 -9.02
C ILE A 91 4.82 8.40 -7.76
N LEU A 92 4.26 7.20 -7.73
CA LEU A 92 4.42 6.22 -6.65
C LEU A 92 5.72 5.43 -6.88
N LEU A 93 6.83 5.94 -6.36
CA LEU A 93 8.13 5.29 -6.45
C LEU A 93 8.34 4.30 -5.30
N PRO A 94 8.87 3.08 -5.56
CA PRO A 94 9.20 2.11 -4.53
C PRO A 94 10.04 2.69 -3.39
N GLY A 95 9.65 2.38 -2.14
CA GLY A 95 10.38 2.81 -0.95
C GLY A 95 10.11 4.24 -0.50
N LEU A 96 9.31 5.03 -1.24
CA LEU A 96 8.97 6.40 -0.87
C LEU A 96 7.53 6.47 -0.33
N PRO A 97 7.32 6.59 1.00
CA PRO A 97 6.00 6.81 1.54
C PRO A 97 5.41 8.14 1.08
N ILE A 98 4.17 8.11 0.62
CA ILE A 98 3.42 9.28 0.19
C ILE A 98 2.19 9.39 1.08
N ALA A 99 2.04 10.54 1.75
CA ALA A 99 0.88 10.81 2.57
C ALA A 99 -0.36 10.99 1.68
N PHE A 100 -1.51 10.56 2.20
CA PHE A 100 -2.81 10.91 1.64
C PHE A 100 -3.70 11.39 2.79
N GLU A 101 -4.57 12.36 2.49
CA GLU A 101 -5.56 12.90 3.45
C GLU A 101 -7.00 12.47 3.11
N ARG A 102 -7.18 11.86 1.93
CA ARG A 102 -8.46 11.43 1.37
C ARG A 102 -8.31 10.05 0.76
N GLU A 103 -9.43 9.43 0.39
CA GLU A 103 -9.44 8.12 -0.26
C GLU A 103 -8.45 8.10 -1.46
N PRO A 104 -7.39 7.28 -1.39
CA PRO A 104 -6.41 7.23 -2.46
C PRO A 104 -6.98 6.57 -3.71
N ARG A 105 -6.91 7.32 -4.82
CA ARG A 105 -7.17 6.81 -6.17
C ARG A 105 -5.82 6.60 -6.84
N ILE A 106 -5.53 5.38 -7.27
CA ILE A 106 -4.21 4.98 -7.72
C ILE A 106 -4.29 4.48 -9.17
N THR A 107 -3.40 4.95 -10.04
CA THR A 107 -3.25 4.36 -11.38
C THR A 107 -2.48 3.04 -11.31
N PRO A 108 -2.75 2.12 -12.26
CA PRO A 108 -2.41 0.72 -12.07
C PRO A 108 -0.95 0.37 -12.02
N GLY A 109 -0.74 -0.84 -11.50
CA GLY A 109 0.45 -1.63 -11.71
C GLY A 109 1.43 -1.51 -10.57
N LEU A 110 1.00 -1.79 -9.33
CA LEU A 110 1.94 -1.88 -8.22
C LEU A 110 1.51 -2.83 -7.09
N TYR A 111 2.51 -3.27 -6.36
CA TYR A 111 2.39 -3.73 -4.98
C TYR A 111 2.66 -2.55 -4.04
N LEU A 112 1.84 -2.38 -3.01
CA LEU A 112 1.98 -1.31 -2.03
C LEU A 112 1.67 -1.78 -0.62
N LEU A 113 2.21 -1.07 0.36
CA LEU A 113 1.68 -1.06 1.71
C LEU A 113 0.80 0.17 1.92
N LEU A 114 -0.33 -0.05 2.55
CA LEU A 114 -1.14 1.00 3.15
C LEU A 114 -0.78 1.05 4.63
N ALA A 115 -0.23 2.18 5.08
CA ALA A 115 0.04 2.43 6.48
C ALA A 115 -1.06 3.33 7.06
N LEU A 116 -1.83 2.79 8.00
CA LEU A 116 -2.90 3.50 8.68
C LEU A 116 -2.48 3.79 10.13
N PRO A 117 -2.74 5.00 10.65
CA PRO A 117 -2.47 5.29 12.04
C PRO A 117 -3.30 4.36 12.94
N PRO A 118 -2.85 4.09 14.17
CA PRO A 118 -3.65 3.31 15.11
C PRO A 118 -5.03 3.95 15.25
N SER A 119 -6.08 3.14 15.23
CA SER A 119 -7.42 3.62 15.53
C SER A 119 -7.39 4.24 16.93
N SER A 120 -7.65 5.55 17.04
CA SER A 120 -7.96 6.18 18.32
C SER A 120 -9.09 5.36 18.95
N LYS A 121 -8.81 4.77 20.11
CA LYS A 121 -9.84 4.14 20.95
C LYS A 121 -10.79 5.19 21.47
#